data_AF-A0A920DVW7-F1
#
_entry.id   AF-A0A920DVW7-F1
#
_cell.length_a   1.000
_cell.length_b   1.000
_cell.length_c   1.000
_cell.angle_alpha   90.00
_cell.angle_beta   90.00
_cell.angle_gamma   90.00
#
_symmetry.space_group_name_H-M   'P 1'
#
loop_
_entity.id
_entity.type
_entity.pdbx_description
1 polymer ?
#
loop_
_entity_poly.entity_id
_entity_poly.type
_entity_poly.pdbx_seq_one_letter_code
_entity_poly.pdbx_strand_id
1 'polypeptide(L)'
;MEQINTSNIRWLFKRELAVSILNGIVLSILVGLVTFGWFKDITIAILISCALVINLISSVIAGILVPLILRKFNQDPAIGGSVVVTTVTDVVGFLSFLGLATIYLI
;
A
#
# COMPACT_ATOMS: atom_id res chain seq x y z
N MET A 1 29.90 -0.55 -7.56
CA MET A 1 28.77 -0.58 -6.58
C MET A 1 29.29 0.10 -5.31
N GLU A 2 29.62 1.38 -5.45
CA GLU A 2 30.54 2.08 -4.57
C GLU A 2 29.80 2.89 -3.50
N GLN A 3 30.30 2.83 -2.27
CA GLN A 3 30.04 3.73 -1.14
C GLN A 3 28.59 3.92 -0.67
N ILE A 4 28.07 2.92 0.07
CA ILE A 4 27.14 3.22 1.16
C ILE A 4 28.00 3.62 2.37
N ASN A 5 28.33 4.91 2.47
CA ASN A 5 28.90 5.46 3.69
C ASN A 5 27.81 5.36 4.78
N THR A 6 28.01 4.54 5.80
CA THR A 6 27.06 4.28 6.91
C THR A 6 26.54 5.56 7.57
N SER A 7 27.28 6.67 7.43
CA SER A 7 26.91 8.03 7.82
C SER A 7 25.62 8.56 7.16
N ASN A 8 25.25 8.08 5.97
CA ASN A 8 24.13 8.60 5.19
C ASN A 8 22.89 7.69 5.12
N ILE A 9 22.90 6.53 5.80
CA ILE A 9 21.79 5.57 5.76
C ILE A 9 20.48 6.20 6.26
N ARG A 10 20.53 7.04 7.30
CA ARG A 10 19.35 7.72 7.85
C ARG A 10 18.78 8.76 6.87
N TRP A 11 19.63 9.42 6.08
CA TRP A 11 19.19 10.34 5.04
C TRP A 11 18.60 9.60 3.84
N LEU A 12 19.26 8.53 3.40
CA LEU A 12 18.80 7.68 2.30
C LEU A 12 17.44 7.06 2.62
N PHE A 13 17.26 6.48 3.81
CA PHE A 13 16.00 5.89 4.24
C PHE A 13 14.85 6.91 4.26
N LYS A 14 15.10 8.12 4.78
CA LYS A 14 14.11 9.21 4.75
C LYS A 14 13.74 9.62 3.33
N ARG A 15 14.71 9.64 2.41
CA ARG A 15 14.48 9.99 1.01
C ARG A 15 13.65 8.93 0.30
N GLU A 16 13.99 7.66 0.44
CA GLU A 16 13.24 6.54 -0.15
C GLU A 16 11.80 6.45 0.40
N LEU A 17 11.64 6.66 1.71
CA LEU A 17 10.32 6.72 2.34
C LEU A 17 9.50 7.90 1.79
N ALA A 18 10.11 9.08 1.67
CA ALA A 18 9.44 10.26 1.10
C ALA A 18 9.02 10.01 -0.36
N VAL A 19 9.90 9.44 -1.19
CA VAL A 19 9.58 9.09 -2.59
C VAL A 19 8.43 8.09 -2.67
N SER A 20 8.42 7.07 -1.81
CA SER A 20 7.34 6.06 -1.76
C SER A 20 6.00 6.66 -1.37
N ILE A 21 5.96 7.52 -0.35
CA ILE A 21 4.73 8.21 0.07
C ILE A 21 4.21 9.12 -1.05
N LEU A 22 5.11 9.89 -1.67
CA LEU A 22 4.75 10.84 -2.72
C LEU A 22 4.20 10.11 -3.94
N ASN A 23 4.81 8.99 -4.32
CA ASN A 23 4.30 8.12 -5.37
C ASN A 23 2.92 7.53 -5.02
N GLY A 24 2.74 7.07 -3.79
CA GLY A 24 1.45 6.56 -3.31
C GLY A 24 0.33 7.61 -3.41
N ILE A 25 0.61 8.86 -3.03
CA ILE A 25 -0.33 9.98 -3.13
C ILE A 25 -0.67 10.30 -4.59
N VAL A 26 0.34 10.36 -5.47
CA VAL A 26 0.12 10.61 -6.90
C VAL A 26 -0.76 9.52 -7.51
N LEU A 27 -0.50 8.27 -7.15
CA LEU A 27 -1.24 7.12 -7.68
C LEU A 27 -2.69 7.09 -7.16
N SER A 28 -2.92 7.40 -5.89
CA SER A 28 -4.29 7.48 -5.34
C SER A 28 -5.10 8.62 -5.96
N ILE A 29 -4.50 9.79 -6.20
CA ILE A 29 -5.15 10.90 -6.89
C ILE A 29 -5.49 10.51 -8.34
N LEU A 30 -4.54 9.90 -9.07
CA LEU A 30 -4.75 9.46 -10.44
C LEU A 30 -5.91 8.46 -10.54
N VAL A 31 -5.92 7.44 -9.68
CA VAL A 31 -7.00 6.45 -9.68
C VAL A 31 -8.33 7.07 -9.27
N GLY A 32 -8.33 8.02 -8.32
CA GLY A 32 -9.51 8.79 -7.95
C GLY A 32 -10.11 9.56 -9.13
N LEU A 33 -9.26 10.23 -9.93
CA LEU A 33 -9.68 10.96 -11.13
C LEU A 33 -10.23 10.03 -12.21
N VAL A 34 -9.57 8.89 -12.45
CA VAL A 34 -10.05 7.86 -13.39
C VAL A 34 -11.40 7.31 -12.94
N THR A 35 -11.55 7.04 -11.64
CA THR A 35 -12.80 6.57 -11.04
C THR A 35 -13.92 7.59 -11.21
N PHE A 36 -13.63 8.87 -10.94
CA PHE A 36 -14.59 9.95 -11.18
C PHE A 36 -15.01 10.03 -12.65
N GLY A 37 -14.07 9.92 -13.58
CA GLY A 37 -14.36 9.91 -15.01
C GLY A 37 -15.24 8.74 -15.46
N TRP A 38 -15.07 7.57 -14.83
CA TRP A 38 -15.83 6.36 -15.17
C TRP A 38 -17.24 6.38 -14.58
N PHE A 39 -17.35 6.59 -13.26
CA PHE A 39 -18.61 6.49 -12.53
C PHE A 39 -19.42 7.78 -12.57
N LYS A 40 -18.78 8.92 -12.91
CA LYS A 40 -19.37 10.26 -12.85
C LYS A 40 -19.98 10.59 -11.48
N ASP A 41 -19.48 9.93 -10.44
CA ASP A 41 -19.95 10.03 -9.07
C ASP A 41 -18.77 10.41 -8.16
N ILE A 42 -18.89 11.56 -7.50
CA ILE A 42 -17.83 12.10 -6.64
C ILE A 42 -17.67 11.29 -5.34
N THR A 43 -18.76 10.71 -4.84
CA THR A 43 -18.76 9.88 -3.65
C THR A 43 -17.96 8.60 -3.90
N ILE A 44 -18.21 7.92 -5.01
CA ILE A 44 -17.46 6.70 -5.39
C ILE A 44 -15.97 7.03 -5.58
N ALA A 45 -15.67 8.16 -6.22
CA ALA A 45 -14.29 8.61 -6.43
C ALA A 45 -13.54 8.84 -5.10
N ILE A 46 -14.18 9.50 -4.13
CA ILE A 46 -13.60 9.73 -2.79
C ILE A 46 -13.43 8.40 -2.05
N LEU A 47 -14.44 7.53 -2.07
CA LEU A 47 -14.38 6.22 -1.40
C LEU A 47 -13.24 5.36 -1.93
N ILE A 48 -13.09 5.27 -3.25
CA ILE A 48 -12.00 4.51 -3.88
C ILE A 48 -10.64 5.16 -3.56
N SER A 49 -10.51 6.48 -3.64
CA SER A 49 -9.25 7.17 -3.33
C SER A 49 -8.81 6.91 -1.88
N CYS A 50 -9.74 7.02 -0.92
CA CYS A 50 -9.48 6.71 0.48
C CYS A 50 -9.12 5.24 0.70
N ALA A 51 -9.87 4.32 0.10
CA ALA A 51 -9.59 2.88 0.17
C ALA A 51 -8.19 2.55 -0.37
N LEU A 52 -7.76 3.24 -1.44
CA LEU A 52 -6.47 3.03 -2.07
C LEU A 52 -5.30 3.54 -1.20
N VAL A 53 -5.50 4.64 -0.48
CA VAL A 53 -4.52 5.12 0.53
C VAL A 53 -4.37 4.09 1.65
N ILE A 54 -5.48 3.55 2.18
CA ILE A 54 -5.44 2.51 3.21
C ILE A 54 -4.73 1.25 2.68
N ASN A 55 -5.02 0.86 1.44
CA ASN A 55 -4.37 -0.26 0.78
C ASN A 55 -2.85 -0.08 0.68
N LEU A 56 -2.39 1.09 0.24
CA LEU A 56 -0.96 1.41 0.12
C LEU A 56 -0.24 1.33 1.47
N ILE A 57 -0.85 1.85 2.54
CA ILE A 57 -0.31 1.76 3.90
C ILE A 57 -0.21 0.29 4.32
N SER A 58 -1.27 -0.48 4.10
CA SER A 58 -1.29 -1.92 4.40
C SER A 58 -0.24 -2.69 3.60
N SER A 59 -0.02 -2.34 2.33
CA SER A 59 0.99 -2.95 1.46
C SER A 59 2.40 -2.78 2.01
N VAL A 60 2.76 -1.57 2.47
CA VAL A 60 4.07 -1.31 3.10
C VAL A 60 4.23 -2.12 4.39
N ILE A 61 3.19 -2.16 5.22
CA ILE A 61 3.19 -2.92 6.47
C ILE A 61 3.32 -4.43 6.20
N ALA A 62 2.53 -4.97 5.29
CA ALA A 62 2.55 -6.37 4.90
C ALA A 62 3.90 -6.75 4.26
N GLY A 63 4.46 -5.89 3.41
CA GLY A 63 5.77 -6.08 2.79
C GLY A 63 6.92 -6.24 3.79
N ILE A 64 6.80 -5.65 4.99
CA ILE A 64 7.77 -5.81 6.08
C ILE A 64 7.38 -6.97 7.00
N LEU A 65 6.11 -7.06 7.41
CA LEU A 65 5.65 -8.04 8.39
C LEU A 65 5.62 -9.46 7.85
N VAL A 66 5.15 -9.68 6.62
CA VAL A 66 4.98 -11.02 6.05
C VAL A 66 6.30 -11.79 6.00
N PRO A 67 7.41 -11.23 5.46
CA PRO A 67 8.70 -11.93 5.47
C PRO A 67 9.22 -12.21 6.89
N LEU A 68 9.00 -11.29 7.84
CA LEU A 68 9.41 -11.47 9.23
C LEU A 68 8.63 -12.60 9.92
N ILE A 69 7.33 -12.69 9.66
CA ILE A 69 6.46 -13.74 10.20
C ILE A 69 6.84 -15.10 9.61
N LEU A 70 7.00 -15.20 8.29
CA LEU A 70 7.44 -16.43 7.62
C LEU A 70 8.78 -16.93 8.19
N ARG A 71 9.73 -16.04 8.38
CA ARG A 71 11.03 -16.38 8.98
C ARG A 71 10.90 -16.87 10.42
N LYS A 72 9.95 -16.34 11.21
CA LYS A 72 9.65 -16.82 12.57
C LYS A 72 9.07 -18.25 12.57
N PHE A 73 8.37 -18.63 11.51
CA PHE A 73 7.84 -19.99 11.30
C PHE A 73 8.82 -20.94 10.59
N ASN A 74 10.11 -20.57 10.45
CA ASN A 74 11.11 -21.33 9.68
C ASN A 74 10.71 -21.61 8.22
N GLN A 75 9.84 -20.78 7.65
CA GLN A 75 9.48 -20.84 6.23
C GLN A 75 10.29 -19.83 5.44
N ASP A 76 10.64 -20.20 4.22
CA ASP A 76 11.45 -19.36 3.34
C ASP A 76 10.60 -18.22 2.73
N PRO A 77 10.83 -16.96 3.12
CA PRO A 77 10.10 -15.83 2.55
C PRO A 77 10.40 -15.61 1.06
N ALA A 78 11.48 -16.16 0.51
CA ALA A 78 11.80 -16.04 -0.90
C ALA A 78 10.83 -16.81 -1.81
N ILE A 79 10.20 -17.88 -1.30
CA ILE A 79 9.34 -18.76 -2.10
C ILE A 79 7.88 -18.28 -2.09
N GLY A 80 7.40 -17.72 -0.97
CA GLY A 80 5.99 -17.37 -0.79
C GLY A 80 5.71 -15.95 -0.31
N GLY A 81 6.74 -15.16 0.03
CA GLY A 81 6.55 -13.84 0.63
C GLY A 81 5.78 -12.88 -0.28
N SER A 82 6.08 -12.86 -1.58
CA SER A 82 5.37 -11.99 -2.53
C SER A 82 3.89 -12.35 -2.66
N VAL A 83 3.57 -13.64 -2.81
CA VAL A 83 2.19 -14.13 -2.94
C VAL A 83 1.38 -13.81 -1.69
N VAL A 84 1.95 -14.02 -0.49
CA VAL A 84 1.27 -13.72 0.77
C VAL A 84 1.08 -12.21 0.96
N VAL A 85 2.06 -11.39 0.56
CA VAL A 85 1.90 -9.92 0.60
C VAL A 85 0.77 -9.48 -0.33
N THR A 86 0.71 -10.01 -1.55
CA THR A 86 -0.35 -9.66 -2.50
C THR A 86 -1.72 -10.11 -2.02
N THR A 87 -1.86 -11.31 -1.43
CA THR A 87 -3.16 -11.75 -0.89
C THR A 87 -3.63 -10.89 0.27
N VAL A 88 -2.71 -10.50 1.17
CA VAL A 88 -3.02 -9.57 2.27
C VAL A 88 -3.45 -8.22 1.71
N THR A 89 -2.73 -7.67 0.72
CA THR A 89 -3.09 -6.38 0.13
C THR A 89 -4.42 -6.47 -0.63
N ASP A 90 -4.74 -7.57 -1.30
CA ASP A 90 -6.02 -7.76 -2.00
C ASP A 90 -7.20 -7.78 -1.01
N VAL A 91 -7.09 -8.57 0.06
CA VAL A 91 -8.11 -8.66 1.11
C VAL A 91 -8.31 -7.31 1.79
N VAL A 92 -7.22 -6.63 2.17
CA VAL A 92 -7.32 -5.32 2.83
C VAL A 92 -7.87 -4.26 1.87
N GLY A 93 -7.50 -4.28 0.60
CA GLY A 93 -8.04 -3.36 -0.41
C GLY A 93 -9.54 -3.50 -0.57
N PHE A 94 -10.00 -4.74 -0.75
CA PHE A 94 -11.42 -5.03 -0.88
C PHE A 94 -12.20 -4.67 0.38
N LEU A 95 -11.70 -5.06 1.56
CA LEU A 95 -12.31 -4.72 2.85
C LEU A 95 -12.34 -3.21 3.11
N SER A 96 -11.29 -2.49 2.74
CA SER A 96 -11.24 -1.03 2.93
C SER A 96 -12.29 -0.35 2.07
N PHE A 97 -12.43 -0.76 0.81
CA PHE A 97 -13.45 -0.20 -0.08
C PHE A 97 -14.87 -0.54 0.41
N LEU A 98 -15.18 -1.82 0.67
CA LEU A 98 -16.51 -2.23 1.15
C LEU A 98 -16.83 -1.64 2.52
N GLY A 99 -15.86 -1.59 3.43
CA GLY A 99 -16.02 -1.02 4.77
C GLY A 99 -16.36 0.47 4.72
N LEU A 100 -15.61 1.24 3.91
CA LEU A 100 -15.91 2.66 3.71
C LEU A 100 -17.26 2.87 3.01
N ALA A 101 -17.59 2.05 2.01
CA ALA A 101 -18.89 2.10 1.34
C ALA A 101 -20.05 1.80 2.31
N THR A 102 -19.87 0.83 3.22
CA THR A 102 -20.88 0.45 4.21
C THR A 102 -21.09 1.57 5.23
N ILE A 103 -20.01 2.17 5.75
CA ILE A 103 -20.07 3.31 6.67
C ILE A 103 -20.75 4.51 6.02
N TYR A 104 -20.56 4.73 4.72
CA TYR A 104 -21.18 5.84 4.01
C TYR A 104 -22.68 5.61 3.70
N LEU A 105 -23.09 4.36 3.47
CA LEU A 105 -24.47 4.01 3.10
C LEU A 105 -25.40 3.99 4.33
N ILE A 106 -24.86 3.72 5.53
CA ILE A 106 -25.56 3.77 6.82
C ILE A 106 -25.66 5.23 7.30
#